data_AF-A0A3M1TN38-F1
#
_entry.id   AF-A0A3M1TN38-F1
#
_cell.length_a   1.000
_cell.length_b   1.000
_cell.length_c   1.000
_cell.angle_alpha   90.00
_cell.angle_beta   90.00
_cell.angle_gamma   90.00
#
_symmetry.space_group_name_H-M   'P 1'
#
loop_
_entity.id
_entity.type
_entity.pdbx_description
1 polymer ?
#
loop_
_entity_poly.entity_id
_entity_poly.type
_entity_poly.pdbx_seq_one_letter_code
_entity_poly.pdbx_strand_id
1 'polypeptide(L)'
;MTPPESKAAREKAAETSTPEPNEADPASEPSPPLASAVAGANPGPAPQAVDPAAPASAGPSPAGSSNGAGAAARGEAAAAAAPGAVAGGSPVAAAPPAEASASASTAAPRAPAVSGAVHRPATATPVPAPSPTPLPAGDTPAPPVSRGEVPLLPGEVPAAAAPQRYFEDATELILRTLDEVLKVEGEEEPLVIGWAHDRIDPDTMGANGIMAFILQELYQRRYTCYYSKRMSFLMNRSLATNFMPSGVLRRAEATEGLSEIAHKADLIIVLDATSPEIMTDFAYLLKRSEKLREKRILFVDHHRRGQSDLEDLPNSVGVRYSGGQATSAIMLHVMRNLGLDLRTAGEEGFRLAVVARLGIETDLIGVNPEGYTDSTIDALRYLDEILGERGHKILEKLRAIRHPLSWYRKLGEALALVDQYDTTVAVVGLGVINDTGIVPFVANRLMELGAFKTCIVFAMVYETIEGQIISVDLDASGRSSQDTEVVLPDLFHDVFFVTDPSGRKTSKGGGRANMLMGDYSGAGASVPLDYWRHLGTKSADEKVHLLHRLAWPAEFLRIRHLLTSRIPALKPEEICSLEPTPALEGL
;
A
#
# COMPACT_ATOMS: atom_id res chain seq x y z
N MET A 1 -11.06 27.92 67.49
CA MET A 1 -12.49 27.55 67.53
C MET A 1 -12.58 26.08 67.16
N THR A 2 -13.07 25.27 68.09
CA THR A 2 -13.34 23.83 68.01
C THR A 2 -14.54 23.52 67.07
N PRO A 3 -14.67 22.28 66.55
CA PRO A 3 -15.62 21.90 65.49
C PRO A 3 -16.90 21.24 66.04
N PRO A 4 -17.86 20.90 65.16
CA PRO A 4 -18.51 19.57 65.23
C PRO A 4 -18.81 19.02 63.80
N GLU A 5 -19.20 17.79 63.51
CA GLU A 5 -19.21 16.46 64.14
C GLU A 5 -19.63 15.50 63.00
N SER A 6 -19.09 14.29 63.01
CA SER A 6 -19.54 13.16 62.18
C SER A 6 -20.89 12.61 62.63
N LYS A 7 -21.69 12.00 61.73
CA LYS A 7 -22.50 10.83 62.10
C LYS A 7 -22.71 9.87 60.93
N ALA A 8 -22.47 8.61 61.25
CA ALA A 8 -22.48 7.44 60.40
C ALA A 8 -23.82 6.69 60.43
N ALA A 9 -23.87 5.69 59.53
CA ALA A 9 -24.52 4.38 59.66
C ALA A 9 -25.97 4.19 59.19
N ARG A 10 -26.11 3.31 58.18
CA ARG A 10 -26.97 2.12 58.27
C ARG A 10 -26.43 0.97 57.42
N GLU A 11 -26.19 -0.15 58.10
CA GLU A 11 -25.84 -1.48 57.59
C GLU A 11 -27.08 -2.35 57.28
N LYS A 12 -26.93 -3.32 56.35
CA LYS A 12 -27.17 -4.78 56.49
C LYS A 12 -27.27 -5.40 55.07
N ALA A 13 -26.43 -6.33 54.59
CA ALA A 13 -25.96 -7.64 55.05
C ALA A 13 -26.80 -8.83 54.52
N ALA A 14 -26.16 -9.67 53.69
CA ALA A 14 -26.25 -11.15 53.57
C ALA A 14 -25.33 -11.57 52.38
N GLU A 15 -24.18 -12.22 52.57
CA GLU A 15 -23.97 -13.69 52.73
C GLU A 15 -24.57 -14.50 51.55
N THR A 16 -23.94 -15.47 50.88
CA THR A 16 -22.73 -16.30 51.11
C THR A 16 -22.42 -17.11 49.83
N SER A 17 -21.22 -17.72 49.83
CA SER A 17 -20.80 -18.98 49.16
C SER A 17 -20.11 -18.94 47.77
N THR A 18 -18.84 -19.32 47.82
CA THR A 18 -18.03 -19.96 46.77
C THR A 18 -18.46 -21.42 46.55
N PRO A 19 -18.16 -21.99 45.37
CA PRO A 19 -17.52 -23.31 45.38
C PRO A 19 -16.34 -23.48 44.41
N GLU A 20 -15.45 -24.39 44.79
CA GLU A 20 -14.32 -24.98 44.05
C GLU A 20 -14.77 -25.95 42.93
N PRO A 21 -13.85 -26.39 42.04
CA PRO A 21 -14.17 -26.98 40.73
C PRO A 21 -14.34 -28.49 40.77
N ASN A 22 -15.06 -29.04 39.78
CA ASN A 22 -15.13 -30.47 39.52
C ASN A 22 -14.75 -30.77 38.06
N GLU A 23 -13.88 -31.76 37.90
CA GLU A 23 -13.49 -32.39 36.64
C GLU A 23 -14.71 -33.06 35.96
N ALA A 24 -14.80 -32.94 34.63
CA ALA A 24 -15.29 -34.00 33.74
C ALA A 24 -15.08 -33.61 32.26
N ASP A 25 -14.29 -34.43 31.56
CA ASP A 25 -14.39 -34.62 30.11
C ASP A 25 -15.74 -35.31 29.78
N PRO A 26 -16.36 -35.12 28.59
CA PRO A 26 -16.01 -35.99 27.47
C PRO A 26 -16.18 -35.40 26.05
N ALA A 27 -15.65 -36.20 25.13
CA ALA A 27 -15.61 -36.09 23.68
C ALA A 27 -16.94 -35.95 22.91
N SER A 28 -16.75 -35.55 21.65
CA SER A 28 -17.44 -35.99 20.41
C SER A 28 -18.58 -35.14 19.81
N GLU A 29 -18.25 -34.59 18.64
CA GLU A 29 -19.01 -34.65 17.38
C GLU A 29 -20.06 -33.55 17.00
N PRO A 30 -20.32 -33.39 15.68
CA PRO A 30 -20.22 -32.09 14.99
C PRO A 30 -21.57 -31.42 14.73
N SER A 31 -21.55 -30.10 14.51
CA SER A 31 -22.72 -29.36 14.01
C SER A 31 -22.73 -29.27 12.46
N PRO A 32 -23.89 -29.46 11.81
CA PRO A 32 -24.08 -29.59 10.35
C PRO A 32 -24.22 -28.24 9.61
N PRO A 33 -24.27 -28.22 8.26
CA PRO A 33 -24.24 -26.99 7.47
C PRO A 33 -25.63 -26.36 7.34
N LEU A 34 -25.70 -25.03 7.39
CA LEU A 34 -26.92 -24.28 7.09
C LEU A 34 -26.99 -23.94 5.60
N ALA A 35 -27.91 -24.62 4.92
CA ALA A 35 -28.39 -24.30 3.59
C ALA A 35 -29.49 -23.22 3.63
N SER A 36 -29.45 -22.37 2.61
CA SER A 36 -30.54 -21.69 1.90
C SER A 36 -31.95 -21.67 2.51
N ALA A 37 -32.50 -20.47 2.68
CA ALA A 37 -33.95 -20.25 2.64
C ALA A 37 -34.28 -18.96 1.87
N VAL A 38 -35.04 -19.15 0.79
CA VAL A 38 -35.73 -18.14 -0.01
C VAL A 38 -37.05 -17.80 0.70
N ALA A 39 -37.40 -16.52 0.80
CA ALA A 39 -38.80 -16.07 0.84
C ALA A 39 -38.89 -14.61 0.40
N GLY A 40 -39.67 -14.37 -0.66
CA GLY A 40 -39.99 -13.03 -1.16
C GLY A 40 -41.14 -12.38 -0.38
N ALA A 41 -41.19 -11.05 -0.47
CA ALA A 41 -42.39 -10.26 -0.27
C ALA A 41 -42.33 -9.01 -1.19
N ASN A 42 -43.47 -8.70 -1.80
CA ASN A 42 -43.70 -7.71 -2.86
C ASN A 42 -43.31 -6.24 -2.51
N PRO A 43 -43.07 -5.39 -3.53
CA PRO A 43 -42.75 -3.98 -3.35
C PRO A 43 -44.01 -3.11 -3.27
N GLY A 44 -44.02 -2.18 -2.29
CA GLY A 44 -44.94 -1.04 -2.25
C GLY A 44 -44.39 0.17 -3.02
N PRO A 45 -45.24 1.14 -3.39
CA PRO A 45 -44.98 2.07 -4.49
C PRO A 45 -44.05 3.24 -4.12
N ALA A 46 -43.31 3.70 -5.13
CA ALA A 46 -42.39 4.82 -5.08
C ALA A 46 -43.07 6.17 -4.75
N PRO A 47 -42.41 7.08 -4.00
CA PRO A 47 -42.88 8.45 -3.86
C PRO A 47 -42.59 9.27 -5.13
N GLN A 48 -43.58 10.08 -5.50
CA GLN A 48 -43.61 10.95 -6.66
C GLN A 48 -42.60 12.10 -6.56
N ALA A 49 -42.00 12.42 -7.70
CA ALA A 49 -41.13 13.57 -7.90
C ALA A 49 -41.92 14.88 -7.76
N VAL A 50 -41.31 15.86 -7.09
CA VAL A 50 -41.78 17.25 -7.02
C VAL A 50 -40.79 18.10 -7.82
N ASP A 51 -41.34 18.85 -8.78
CA ASP A 51 -40.64 19.78 -9.67
C ASP A 51 -39.85 20.86 -8.91
N PRO A 52 -38.64 21.24 -9.35
CA PRO A 52 -38.07 22.53 -9.03
C PRO A 52 -38.39 23.54 -10.13
N ALA A 53 -38.98 24.66 -9.70
CA ALA A 53 -39.28 25.84 -10.50
C ALA A 53 -38.01 26.51 -11.05
N ALA A 54 -38.13 27.04 -12.27
CA ALA A 54 -37.16 27.90 -12.95
C ALA A 54 -36.93 29.24 -12.22
N PRO A 55 -35.84 29.95 -12.56
CA PRO A 55 -36.08 31.32 -13.01
C PRO A 55 -35.30 31.74 -14.28
N ALA A 56 -36.08 32.34 -15.17
CA ALA A 56 -35.87 33.47 -16.07
C ALA A 56 -34.44 33.90 -16.50
N SER A 57 -34.28 33.93 -17.82
CA SER A 57 -33.34 34.74 -18.59
C SER A 57 -33.86 36.17 -18.85
N ALA A 58 -33.01 37.20 -18.72
CA ALA A 58 -32.94 38.41 -19.58
C ALA A 58 -31.74 39.30 -19.18
N GLY A 59 -30.88 39.67 -20.16
CA GLY A 59 -29.76 40.64 -20.03
C GLY A 59 -30.24 42.11 -20.11
N PRO A 60 -29.47 43.11 -20.62
CA PRO A 60 -28.05 43.16 -21.04
C PRO A 60 -27.24 44.32 -20.39
N SER A 61 -25.96 44.47 -20.80
CA SER A 61 -24.95 45.50 -20.43
C SER A 61 -25.38 46.98 -20.64
N PRO A 62 -24.59 47.96 -20.13
CA PRO A 62 -23.60 48.59 -21.01
C PRO A 62 -22.25 48.98 -20.37
N ALA A 63 -21.33 49.38 -21.26
CA ALA A 63 -19.93 49.74 -21.09
C ALA A 63 -19.68 51.20 -20.61
N GLY A 64 -18.41 51.49 -20.30
CA GLY A 64 -17.82 52.85 -20.24
C GLY A 64 -16.86 53.05 -19.06
N SER A 65 -15.59 52.67 -19.18
CA SER A 65 -14.43 53.55 -19.47
C SER A 65 -14.19 54.71 -18.48
N SER A 66 -13.04 54.73 -17.80
CA SER A 66 -11.91 55.63 -18.11
C SER A 66 -10.93 55.80 -16.94
N ASN A 67 -9.63 55.76 -17.30
CA ASN A 67 -8.46 56.49 -16.77
C ASN A 67 -8.11 56.38 -15.27
N GLY A 68 -6.85 56.18 -14.85
CA GLY A 68 -5.57 56.14 -15.55
C GLY A 68 -4.40 56.37 -14.56
N ALA A 69 -3.20 55.93 -14.97
CA ALA A 69 -1.83 56.36 -14.57
C ALA A 69 -1.40 56.25 -13.08
N GLY A 70 -0.16 55.91 -12.71
CA GLY A 70 1.11 55.66 -13.41
C GLY A 70 2.04 54.86 -12.46
N ALA A 71 2.95 54.03 -12.94
CA ALA A 71 4.26 54.34 -13.57
C ALA A 71 5.44 54.27 -12.57
N ALA A 72 6.30 53.26 -12.75
CA ALA A 72 7.78 53.27 -12.67
C ALA A 72 8.28 51.81 -12.53
N ALA A 73 8.85 51.19 -13.58
CA ALA A 73 10.28 51.22 -13.98
C ALA A 73 11.16 50.35 -13.04
N ARG A 74 12.10 49.49 -13.47
CA ARG A 74 12.79 49.17 -14.74
C ARG A 74 13.60 47.87 -14.49
N GLY A 75 14.05 47.19 -15.54
CA GLY A 75 15.04 46.13 -15.43
C GLY A 75 15.05 45.15 -16.61
N GLU A 76 15.59 45.59 -17.75
CA GLU A 76 15.79 44.81 -18.97
C GLU A 76 16.89 43.74 -18.82
N ALA A 77 16.74 42.60 -19.51
CA ALA A 77 17.78 42.05 -20.38
C ALA A 77 17.16 41.06 -21.36
N ALA A 78 17.19 41.42 -22.64
CA ALA A 78 16.77 40.62 -23.78
C ALA A 78 17.96 39.83 -24.36
N ALA A 79 17.67 38.66 -24.94
CA ALA A 79 18.36 38.19 -26.14
C ALA A 79 17.42 37.25 -26.91
N ALA A 80 17.00 37.72 -28.08
CA ALA A 80 16.25 36.96 -29.08
C ALA A 80 17.21 36.39 -30.13
N ALA A 81 16.89 35.22 -30.67
CA ALA A 81 17.17 34.87 -32.07
C ALA A 81 16.16 33.82 -32.53
N ALA A 82 15.42 34.16 -33.59
CA ALA A 82 14.52 33.30 -34.35
C ALA A 82 15.12 33.08 -35.77
N PRO A 83 14.37 32.56 -36.77
CA PRO A 83 14.21 31.13 -37.06
C PRO A 83 14.70 30.77 -38.49
N GLY A 84 14.82 29.47 -38.79
CA GLY A 84 15.11 28.98 -40.14
C GLY A 84 14.05 27.99 -40.62
N ALA A 85 13.17 28.43 -41.51
CA ALA A 85 12.30 27.59 -42.33
C ALA A 85 12.85 27.54 -43.76
N VAL A 86 12.95 26.35 -44.35
CA VAL A 86 13.03 26.18 -45.81
C VAL A 86 12.11 25.04 -46.22
N ALA A 87 11.32 25.33 -47.25
CA ALA A 87 10.28 24.53 -47.85
C ALA A 87 10.78 23.65 -49.01
N GLY A 88 10.00 22.61 -49.31
CA GLY A 88 10.00 21.82 -50.55
C GLY A 88 9.51 20.41 -50.22
N GLY A 89 8.44 19.83 -50.78
CA GLY A 89 7.58 20.20 -51.90
C GLY A 89 7.22 18.93 -52.70
N SER A 90 6.09 18.29 -52.33
CA SER A 90 5.15 17.52 -53.19
C SER A 90 5.58 16.19 -53.89
N PRO A 91 4.65 15.37 -54.44
CA PRO A 91 3.31 14.98 -53.94
C PRO A 91 2.90 13.49 -54.22
N VAL A 92 1.80 13.05 -53.59
CA VAL A 92 0.70 12.18 -54.09
C VAL A 92 0.99 10.78 -54.68
N ALA A 93 0.42 9.75 -54.05
CA ALA A 93 -0.39 8.73 -54.74
C ALA A 93 -1.41 8.11 -53.77
N ALA A 94 -2.69 8.18 -54.15
CA ALA A 94 -3.82 7.58 -53.43
C ALA A 94 -4.51 6.55 -54.34
N ALA A 95 -4.99 5.47 -53.70
CA ALA A 95 -6.09 4.56 -54.10
C ALA A 95 -5.81 3.60 -55.30
N PRO A 96 -6.49 2.42 -55.41
CA PRO A 96 -7.86 2.13 -54.98
C PRO A 96 -8.12 0.77 -54.26
N PRO A 97 -9.37 0.56 -53.79
CA PRO A 97 -9.80 -0.66 -53.09
C PRO A 97 -10.22 -1.77 -54.06
N ALA A 98 -10.33 -3.00 -53.57
CA ALA A 98 -11.01 -4.09 -54.26
C ALA A 98 -12.07 -4.71 -53.33
N GLU A 99 -13.33 -4.56 -53.72
CA GLU A 99 -14.47 -5.32 -53.24
C GLU A 99 -14.57 -6.69 -53.93
N ALA A 100 -15.42 -7.53 -53.33
CA ALA A 100 -16.28 -8.54 -53.95
C ALA A 100 -15.88 -10.03 -53.84
N SER A 101 -16.51 -10.66 -52.84
CA SER A 101 -17.41 -11.82 -52.96
C SER A 101 -16.92 -13.14 -53.60
N ALA A 102 -17.05 -14.24 -52.86
CA ALA A 102 -18.03 -15.30 -53.18
C ALA A 102 -18.05 -16.41 -52.12
N SER A 103 -19.22 -17.02 -52.05
CA SER A 103 -19.76 -17.94 -51.05
C SER A 103 -19.45 -19.42 -51.27
N ALA A 104 -19.66 -20.17 -50.18
CA ALA A 104 -20.23 -21.52 -50.08
C ALA A 104 -19.33 -22.76 -50.25
N SER A 105 -19.27 -23.56 -49.18
CA SER A 105 -19.93 -24.87 -49.08
C SER A 105 -19.05 -26.02 -48.54
N THR A 106 -19.69 -26.78 -47.65
CA THR A 106 -19.61 -28.23 -47.40
C THR A 106 -18.51 -28.85 -46.53
N ALA A 107 -19.03 -29.64 -45.58
CA ALA A 107 -18.55 -30.91 -45.06
C ALA A 107 -17.60 -30.90 -43.84
N ALA A 108 -18.19 -31.26 -42.69
CA ALA A 108 -17.51 -31.96 -41.62
C ALA A 108 -16.84 -33.24 -42.14
N PRO A 109 -15.75 -33.70 -41.50
CA PRO A 109 -15.94 -34.89 -40.68
C PRO A 109 -15.09 -34.96 -39.39
N ARG A 110 -15.72 -35.57 -38.37
CA ARG A 110 -15.21 -36.59 -37.45
C ARG A 110 -13.96 -36.32 -36.60
N ALA A 111 -14.23 -36.34 -35.29
CA ALA A 111 -13.30 -36.66 -34.23
C ALA A 111 -12.57 -38.01 -34.46
N PRO A 112 -11.29 -38.13 -34.07
CA PRO A 112 -10.70 -39.40 -33.73
C PRO A 112 -10.79 -39.66 -32.23
N ALA A 113 -11.28 -40.86 -31.91
CA ALA A 113 -11.11 -41.49 -30.61
C ALA A 113 -9.63 -41.89 -30.42
N VAL A 114 -9.09 -41.64 -29.22
CA VAL A 114 -7.84 -42.25 -28.72
C VAL A 114 -8.17 -42.70 -27.29
N SER A 115 -8.64 -43.94 -27.12
CA SER A 115 -7.85 -45.15 -26.83
C SER A 115 -6.87 -44.96 -25.68
N GLY A 116 -7.19 -45.60 -24.56
CA GLY A 116 -6.41 -45.55 -23.34
C GLY A 116 -5.07 -46.27 -23.45
N ALA A 117 -4.08 -45.73 -22.76
CA ALA A 117 -2.90 -46.45 -22.30
C ALA A 117 -2.68 -46.13 -20.83
N VAL A 118 -2.93 -47.14 -20.00
CA VAL A 118 -2.58 -47.17 -18.58
C VAL A 118 -1.06 -47.23 -18.50
N HIS A 119 -0.41 -46.13 -18.12
CA HIS A 119 0.99 -46.16 -17.67
C HIS A 119 1.02 -46.06 -16.15
N ARG A 120 1.38 -47.19 -15.51
CA ARG A 120 1.85 -47.22 -14.12
C ARG A 120 3.17 -46.44 -14.00
N PRO A 121 3.41 -45.73 -12.89
CA PRO A 121 4.65 -44.99 -12.68
C PRO A 121 5.82 -45.95 -12.44
N ALA A 122 6.95 -45.65 -13.08
CA ALA A 122 8.23 -46.29 -12.82
C ALA A 122 8.75 -45.91 -11.43
N THR A 123 9.33 -46.90 -10.79
CA THR A 123 9.89 -46.95 -9.45
C THR A 123 10.97 -45.89 -9.19
N ALA A 124 10.89 -45.29 -8.01
CA ALA A 124 11.90 -44.44 -7.40
C ALA A 124 13.29 -45.09 -7.42
N THR A 125 14.30 -44.32 -7.85
CA THR A 125 15.72 -44.65 -7.67
C THR A 125 16.20 -43.95 -6.38
N PRO A 126 16.92 -44.64 -5.48
CA PRO A 126 17.38 -44.05 -4.23
C PRO A 126 18.60 -43.15 -4.44
N VAL A 127 18.57 -41.97 -3.82
CA VAL A 127 19.68 -41.03 -3.71
C VAL A 127 20.78 -41.65 -2.82
N PRO A 128 22.07 -41.65 -3.22
CA PRO A 128 23.14 -42.11 -2.36
C PRO A 128 23.52 -41.05 -1.31
N ALA A 129 23.71 -41.48 -0.07
CA ALA A 129 24.21 -40.65 1.02
C ALA A 129 25.69 -40.23 0.78
N PRO A 130 26.10 -39.01 1.15
CA PRO A 130 27.49 -38.60 1.06
C PRO A 130 28.33 -39.27 2.16
N SER A 131 29.48 -39.82 1.76
CA SER A 131 30.51 -40.33 2.68
C SER A 131 31.42 -39.20 3.20
N PRO A 132 31.97 -39.32 4.43
CA PRO A 132 32.72 -38.24 5.09
C PRO A 132 34.23 -38.39 4.88
N THR A 133 34.98 -37.29 4.68
CA THR A 133 36.37 -37.02 5.17
C THR A 133 37.00 -35.79 4.46
N PRO A 134 38.13 -35.21 4.93
CA PRO A 134 38.71 -35.11 6.28
C PRO A 134 39.10 -33.66 6.67
N LEU A 135 39.35 -33.45 7.97
CA LEU A 135 40.02 -32.26 8.53
C LEU A 135 41.49 -32.17 8.08
N PRO A 136 42.05 -30.96 7.91
CA PRO A 136 43.46 -30.68 8.16
C PRO A 136 43.68 -29.99 9.52
N ALA A 137 44.81 -30.34 10.13
CA ALA A 137 45.30 -29.87 11.42
C ALA A 137 46.19 -28.61 11.30
N GLY A 138 46.28 -27.85 12.39
CA GLY A 138 47.30 -26.82 12.69
C GLY A 138 47.05 -25.47 11.99
N ASP A 139 47.16 -24.29 12.60
CA ASP A 139 47.80 -23.84 13.83
C ASP A 139 47.07 -22.61 14.38
N THR A 140 46.97 -22.52 15.70
CA THR A 140 46.47 -21.35 16.44
C THR A 140 47.59 -20.31 16.62
N PRO A 141 47.23 -19.01 16.69
CA PRO A 141 47.82 -18.17 17.73
C PRO A 141 46.75 -17.69 18.71
N ALA A 142 47.12 -17.76 20.00
CA ALA A 142 46.32 -17.46 21.18
C ALA A 142 45.67 -16.05 21.20
N PRO A 143 44.55 -15.88 21.94
CA PRO A 143 43.88 -14.60 22.09
C PRO A 143 44.71 -13.60 22.92
N PRO A 144 44.59 -12.27 22.67
CA PRO A 144 45.21 -11.28 23.53
C PRO A 144 44.55 -11.26 24.90
N VAL A 145 45.42 -11.25 25.90
CA VAL A 145 45.20 -11.29 27.33
C VAL A 145 44.28 -10.17 27.81
N SER A 146 43.25 -10.57 28.56
CA SER A 146 42.33 -9.73 29.34
C SER A 146 43.11 -8.73 30.21
N ARG A 147 42.78 -7.43 30.08
CA ARG A 147 43.20 -6.39 31.01
C ARG A 147 42.04 -6.05 31.95
N GLY A 148 42.13 -6.59 33.16
CA GLY A 148 41.65 -5.96 34.39
C GLY A 148 40.14 -5.85 34.60
N GLU A 149 39.50 -6.95 35.00
CA GLU A 149 38.29 -6.86 35.80
C GLU A 149 38.65 -6.49 37.24
N VAL A 150 38.22 -5.31 37.67
CA VAL A 150 38.16 -4.94 39.09
C VAL A 150 36.95 -5.67 39.67
N PRO A 151 37.05 -6.36 40.82
CA PRO A 151 35.89 -7.03 41.42
C PRO A 151 34.84 -6.00 41.81
N LEU A 152 33.67 -6.03 41.18
CA LEU A 152 32.49 -5.30 41.62
C LEU A 152 32.04 -5.86 42.99
N LEU A 153 31.93 -4.98 43.97
CA LEU A 153 31.36 -5.31 45.28
C LEU A 153 29.89 -5.73 45.12
N PRO A 154 29.39 -6.71 45.89
CA PRO A 154 28.01 -7.14 45.81
C PRO A 154 27.10 -6.07 46.43
N GLY A 155 26.30 -5.38 45.61
CA GLY A 155 25.28 -4.45 46.12
C GLY A 155 24.76 -3.38 45.17
N GLU A 156 25.41 -3.12 44.03
CA GLU A 156 24.90 -2.15 43.06
C GLU A 156 24.18 -2.89 41.92
N VAL A 157 22.85 -2.96 42.02
CA VAL A 157 22.02 -3.19 40.83
C VAL A 157 22.31 -2.00 39.91
N PRO A 158 22.82 -2.21 38.68
CA PRO A 158 23.03 -1.10 37.76
C PRO A 158 21.71 -0.35 37.63
N ALA A 159 21.73 0.95 37.90
CA ALA A 159 20.58 1.79 37.60
C ALA A 159 20.18 1.49 36.15
N ALA A 160 18.91 1.13 35.93
CA ALA A 160 18.41 0.80 34.60
C ALA A 160 18.86 1.91 33.66
N ALA A 161 19.68 1.56 32.66
CA ALA A 161 20.16 2.53 31.69
C ALA A 161 18.97 3.31 31.16
N ALA A 162 19.08 4.64 31.11
CA ALA A 162 18.02 5.47 30.57
C ALA A 162 17.58 4.90 29.22
N PRO A 163 16.27 4.75 28.97
CA PRO A 163 15.81 4.14 27.73
C PRO A 163 16.41 4.88 26.55
N GLN A 164 17.04 4.12 25.65
CA GLN A 164 17.67 4.66 24.46
C GLN A 164 16.61 5.36 23.61
N ARG A 165 16.88 6.61 23.23
CA ARG A 165 15.98 7.43 22.43
C ARG A 165 16.38 7.33 20.96
N TYR A 166 15.42 6.99 20.11
CA TYR A 166 15.58 6.95 18.66
C TYR A 166 14.72 8.04 18.02
N PHE A 167 15.14 8.57 16.87
CA PHE A 167 14.37 9.53 16.08
C PHE A 167 13.96 10.81 16.86
N GLU A 168 14.89 11.36 17.64
CA GLU A 168 14.65 12.60 18.42
C GLU A 168 14.35 13.80 17.52
N ASP A 169 14.99 13.88 16.34
CA ASP A 169 14.75 14.88 15.31
C ASP A 169 13.35 14.78 14.70
N ALA A 170 12.82 13.58 14.45
CA ALA A 170 11.41 13.41 14.10
C ALA A 170 10.50 13.92 15.21
N THR A 171 10.85 13.61 16.45
CA THR A 171 10.06 13.99 17.63
C THR A 171 9.98 15.51 17.75
N GLU A 172 11.11 16.20 17.66
CA GLU A 172 11.18 17.66 17.71
C GLU A 172 10.42 18.30 16.54
N LEU A 173 10.60 17.77 15.32
CA LEU A 173 9.92 18.30 14.13
C LEU A 173 8.39 18.19 14.24
N ILE A 174 7.88 17.03 14.65
CA ILE A 174 6.45 16.80 14.83
C ILE A 174 5.92 17.73 15.91
N LEU A 175 6.56 17.77 17.09
CA LEU A 175 6.11 18.59 18.21
C LEU A 175 6.08 20.07 17.83
N ARG A 176 7.15 20.59 17.21
CA ARG A 176 7.23 21.98 16.76
C ARG A 176 6.14 22.29 15.74
N THR A 177 5.95 21.42 14.75
CA THR A 177 4.95 21.64 13.69
C THR A 177 3.52 21.61 14.24
N LEU A 178 3.21 20.68 15.15
CA LEU A 178 1.92 20.60 15.81
C LEU A 178 1.69 21.79 16.73
N ASP A 179 2.68 22.19 17.52
CA ASP A 179 2.57 23.37 18.41
C ASP A 179 2.31 24.65 17.62
N GLU A 180 3.02 24.86 16.50
CA GLU A 180 2.83 26.01 15.62
C GLU A 180 1.42 26.08 15.00
N VAL A 181 0.73 24.95 14.86
CA VAL A 181 -0.62 24.90 14.26
C VAL A 181 -1.70 24.90 15.36
N LEU A 182 -1.51 24.11 16.41
CA LEU A 182 -2.55 23.79 17.40
C LEU A 182 -2.55 24.71 18.63
N LYS A 183 -1.45 25.42 18.90
CA LYS A 183 -1.35 26.37 20.03
C LYS A 183 -1.59 27.83 19.62
N VAL A 184 -1.99 28.08 18.37
CA VAL A 184 -2.35 29.43 17.92
C VAL A 184 -3.68 29.84 18.55
N GLU A 185 -3.70 31.00 19.20
CA GLU A 185 -4.93 31.57 19.75
C GLU A 185 -5.82 32.09 18.61
N GLY A 186 -6.99 31.47 18.43
CA GLY A 186 -7.99 31.82 17.42
C GLY A 186 -9.37 31.25 17.78
N GLU A 187 -10.43 31.80 17.17
CA GLU A 187 -11.82 31.37 17.44
C GLU A 187 -12.19 30.04 16.77
N GLU A 188 -11.52 29.69 15.66
CA GLU A 188 -11.74 28.41 14.96
C GLU A 188 -10.72 27.35 15.40
N GLU A 189 -11.20 26.15 15.70
CA GLU A 189 -10.34 25.02 16.04
C GLU A 189 -9.54 24.57 14.80
N PRO A 190 -8.20 24.54 14.85
CA PRO A 190 -7.40 24.14 13.70
C PRO A 190 -7.70 22.70 13.26
N LEU A 191 -7.87 22.50 11.95
CA LEU A 191 -8.19 21.21 11.36
C LEU A 191 -6.91 20.51 10.89
N VAL A 192 -6.58 19.39 11.54
CA VAL A 192 -5.47 18.50 11.15
C VAL A 192 -6.04 17.23 10.54
N ILE A 193 -5.60 16.90 9.32
CA ILE A 193 -6.03 15.68 8.61
C ILE A 193 -4.83 14.85 8.16
N GLY A 194 -5.06 13.57 7.93
CA GLY A 194 -4.10 12.65 7.36
C GLY A 194 -4.39 12.33 5.89
N TRP A 195 -3.36 11.95 5.15
CA TRP A 195 -3.50 11.28 3.85
C TRP A 195 -2.60 10.05 3.78
N ALA A 196 -3.19 8.92 3.39
CA ALA A 196 -2.52 7.64 3.22
C ALA A 196 -2.34 7.30 1.74
N HIS A 197 -1.27 6.59 1.42
CA HIS A 197 -1.05 6.04 0.08
C HIS A 197 -2.18 5.09 -0.33
N ASP A 198 -2.37 4.94 -1.63
CA ASP A 198 -3.50 4.23 -2.26
C ASP A 198 -3.68 2.79 -1.78
N ARG A 199 -2.63 2.14 -1.30
CA ARG A 199 -2.63 0.74 -0.88
C ARG A 199 -2.34 0.57 0.58
N ILE A 200 -3.11 1.29 1.39
CA ILE A 200 -2.97 1.30 2.83
C ILE A 200 -2.74 -0.11 3.38
N ASP A 201 -1.54 -0.30 3.89
CA ASP A 201 -1.07 -1.52 4.52
C ASP A 201 -1.05 -1.32 6.05
N PRO A 202 -0.74 -2.38 6.82
CA PRO A 202 -0.71 -2.27 8.26
C PRO A 202 0.30 -1.23 8.79
N ASP A 203 1.37 -0.89 8.05
CA ASP A 203 2.37 0.08 8.53
C ASP A 203 1.80 1.49 8.48
N THR A 204 1.21 1.87 7.35
CA THR A 204 0.47 3.13 7.25
C THR A 204 -0.67 3.20 8.27
N MET A 205 -1.40 2.11 8.52
CA MET A 205 -2.45 2.09 9.54
C MET A 205 -1.89 2.32 10.95
N GLY A 206 -0.81 1.62 11.30
CA GLY A 206 -0.16 1.72 12.60
C GLY A 206 0.37 3.14 12.85
N ALA A 207 1.10 3.70 11.89
CA ALA A 207 1.62 5.06 11.94
C ALA A 207 0.51 6.10 12.14
N ASN A 208 -0.58 6.00 11.37
CA ASN A 208 -1.72 6.92 11.50
C ASN A 208 -2.51 6.73 12.80
N GLY A 209 -2.62 5.50 13.30
CA GLY A 209 -3.23 5.22 14.59
C GLY A 209 -2.43 5.82 15.75
N ILE A 210 -1.10 5.74 15.69
CA ILE A 210 -0.21 6.36 16.68
C ILE A 210 -0.27 7.88 16.59
N MET A 211 -0.31 8.47 15.39
CA MET A 211 -0.51 9.92 15.24
C MET A 211 -1.85 10.38 15.83
N ALA A 212 -2.94 9.63 15.61
CA ALA A 212 -4.23 9.91 16.23
C ALA A 212 -4.13 9.89 17.76
N PHE A 213 -3.43 8.91 18.32
CA PHE A 213 -3.19 8.80 19.75
C PHE A 213 -2.38 10.00 20.30
N ILE A 214 -1.29 10.40 19.62
CA ILE A 214 -0.50 11.57 20.01
C ILE A 214 -1.35 12.84 20.03
N LEU A 215 -2.15 13.08 18.97
CA LEU A 215 -3.01 14.25 18.85
C LEU A 215 -4.10 14.28 19.92
N GLN A 216 -4.66 13.12 20.26
CA GLN A 216 -5.68 12.99 21.29
C GLN A 216 -5.10 13.24 22.69
N GLU A 217 -3.95 12.64 23.03
CA GLU A 217 -3.38 12.73 24.37
C GLU A 217 -2.75 14.10 24.66
N LEU A 218 -2.03 14.70 23.69
CA LEU A 218 -1.34 15.97 23.91
C LEU A 218 -2.21 17.20 23.66
N TYR A 219 -3.15 17.11 22.72
CA TYR A 219 -3.89 18.27 22.23
C TYR A 219 -5.41 18.12 22.31
N GLN A 220 -5.93 16.96 22.73
CA GLN A 220 -7.36 16.65 22.71
C GLN A 220 -7.99 16.86 21.32
N ARG A 221 -7.23 16.57 20.26
CA ARG A 221 -7.65 16.76 18.88
C ARG A 221 -8.00 15.45 18.20
N ARG A 222 -9.08 15.49 17.42
CA ARG A 222 -9.47 14.40 16.53
C ARG A 222 -8.60 14.41 15.28
N TYR A 223 -8.33 13.22 14.76
CA TYR A 223 -7.56 13.00 13.55
C TYR A 223 -8.30 12.01 12.65
N THR A 224 -8.40 12.37 11.37
CA THR A 224 -8.94 11.50 10.33
C THR A 224 -7.95 11.48 9.17
N CYS A 225 -7.51 10.29 8.80
CA CYS A 225 -6.68 9.99 7.66
C CYS A 225 -7.53 9.46 6.50
N TYR A 226 -7.37 10.10 5.34
CA TYR A 226 -8.07 9.77 4.11
C TYR A 226 -7.24 8.86 3.22
N TYR A 227 -7.89 7.84 2.64
CA TYR A 227 -7.26 6.92 1.70
C TYR A 227 -8.16 6.69 0.47
N SER A 228 -7.55 6.57 -0.71
CA SER A 228 -8.26 6.57 -1.99
C SER A 228 -8.82 5.21 -2.40
N LYS A 229 -8.02 4.14 -2.35
CA LYS A 229 -8.43 2.83 -2.89
C LYS A 229 -8.88 1.87 -1.80
N ARG A 230 -9.61 0.84 -2.22
CA ARG A 230 -10.08 -0.21 -1.31
C ARG A 230 -8.94 -1.02 -0.71
N MET A 231 -9.07 -1.31 0.59
CA MET A 231 -8.25 -2.31 1.28
C MET A 231 -8.54 -3.71 0.72
N SER A 232 -7.63 -4.26 -0.08
CA SER A 232 -7.84 -5.57 -0.70
C SER A 232 -7.72 -6.73 0.28
N PHE A 233 -6.69 -6.75 1.13
CA PHE A 233 -6.45 -7.84 2.07
C PHE A 233 -7.50 -7.90 3.19
N LEU A 234 -8.04 -9.09 3.44
CA LEU A 234 -8.99 -9.32 4.54
C LEU A 234 -8.38 -9.02 5.92
N MET A 235 -7.07 -9.24 6.08
CA MET A 235 -6.32 -8.83 7.27
C MET A 235 -6.42 -7.32 7.46
N ASN A 236 -6.09 -6.51 6.44
CA ASN A 236 -6.16 -5.05 6.50
C ASN A 236 -7.57 -4.55 6.81
N ARG A 237 -8.61 -5.16 6.20
CA ARG A 237 -10.01 -4.85 6.52
C ARG A 237 -10.35 -5.18 7.97
N SER A 238 -9.87 -6.30 8.49
CA SER A 238 -10.06 -6.69 9.90
C SER A 238 -9.35 -5.72 10.85
N LEU A 239 -8.14 -5.28 10.53
CA LEU A 239 -7.41 -4.26 11.29
C LEU A 239 -8.19 -2.95 11.33
N ALA A 240 -8.58 -2.44 10.16
CA ALA A 240 -9.34 -1.19 10.05
C ALA A 240 -10.69 -1.23 10.78
N THR A 241 -11.36 -2.39 10.81
CA THR A 241 -12.71 -2.51 11.40
C THR A 241 -12.66 -2.79 12.91
N ASN A 242 -11.73 -3.63 13.37
CA ASN A 242 -11.76 -4.17 14.73
C ASN A 242 -10.69 -3.57 15.65
N PHE A 243 -9.62 -3.00 15.08
CA PHE A 243 -8.46 -2.56 15.85
C PHE A 243 -8.19 -1.06 15.72
N MET A 244 -8.41 -0.46 14.55
CA MET A 244 -8.26 0.98 14.40
C MET A 244 -9.33 1.74 15.20
N PRO A 245 -8.98 2.86 15.86
CA PRO A 245 -9.97 3.71 16.50
C PRO A 245 -10.98 4.26 15.47
N SER A 246 -12.23 4.36 15.90
CA SER A 246 -13.32 4.78 15.03
C SER A 246 -13.09 6.20 14.50
N GLY A 247 -13.28 6.39 13.19
CA GLY A 247 -13.12 7.69 12.53
C GLY A 247 -11.68 8.06 12.17
N VAL A 248 -10.67 7.26 12.54
CA VAL A 248 -9.27 7.51 12.15
C VAL A 248 -9.05 7.24 10.67
N LEU A 249 -9.63 6.18 10.10
CA LEU A 249 -9.50 5.87 8.68
C LEU A 249 -10.81 6.15 7.96
N ARG A 250 -10.75 6.92 6.86
CA ARG A 250 -11.93 7.21 6.04
C ARG A 250 -11.61 7.13 4.55
N ARG A 251 -12.48 6.43 3.81
CA ARG A 251 -12.33 6.32 2.36
C ARG A 251 -12.67 7.66 1.70
N ALA A 252 -11.77 8.15 0.85
CA ALA A 252 -11.89 9.41 0.13
C ALA A 252 -13.18 9.47 -0.72
N GLU A 253 -13.43 8.45 -1.54
CA GLU A 253 -14.60 8.37 -2.42
C GLU A 253 -15.93 8.29 -1.66
N ALA A 254 -15.93 7.83 -0.41
CA ALA A 254 -17.11 7.81 0.46
C ALA A 254 -17.25 9.10 1.30
N THR A 255 -16.41 10.11 1.05
CA THR A 255 -16.39 11.36 1.82
C THR A 255 -16.97 12.50 1.00
N GLU A 256 -18.19 12.90 1.36
CA GLU A 256 -18.77 14.14 0.87
C GLU A 256 -17.90 15.34 1.25
N GLY A 257 -17.67 16.24 0.30
CA GLY A 257 -16.91 17.48 0.54
C GLY A 257 -15.40 17.29 0.76
N LEU A 258 -14.78 16.16 0.36
CA LEU A 258 -13.35 15.91 0.57
C LEU A 258 -12.44 17.08 0.12
N SER A 259 -12.75 17.68 -1.03
CA SER A 259 -12.04 18.87 -1.50
C SER A 259 -12.15 20.01 -0.48
N GLU A 260 -13.35 20.33 0.00
CA GLU A 260 -13.56 21.40 0.99
C GLU A 260 -12.83 21.11 2.31
N ILE A 261 -12.84 19.85 2.75
CA ILE A 261 -12.10 19.39 3.95
C ILE A 261 -10.61 19.66 3.77
N ALA A 262 -10.03 19.25 2.64
CA ALA A 262 -8.62 19.50 2.33
C ALA A 262 -8.30 21.01 2.28
N HIS A 263 -9.21 21.83 1.74
CA HIS A 263 -9.01 23.28 1.67
C HIS A 263 -9.10 23.97 3.03
N LYS A 264 -9.87 23.41 3.97
CA LYS A 264 -10.01 23.89 5.34
C LYS A 264 -8.91 23.40 6.27
N ALA A 265 -8.25 22.29 5.95
CA ALA A 265 -7.16 21.76 6.77
C ALA A 265 -6.02 22.77 6.93
N ASP A 266 -5.60 23.00 8.17
CA ASP A 266 -4.45 23.83 8.52
C ASP A 266 -3.13 23.06 8.38
N LEU A 267 -3.20 21.74 8.61
CA LEU A 267 -2.09 20.81 8.43
C LEU A 267 -2.56 19.52 7.79
N ILE A 268 -1.83 19.07 6.78
CA ILE A 268 -1.98 17.74 6.17
C ILE A 268 -0.80 16.89 6.61
N ILE A 269 -1.07 15.79 7.29
CA ILE A 269 -0.06 14.81 7.71
C ILE A 269 -0.02 13.67 6.71
N VAL A 270 1.16 13.33 6.23
CA VAL A 270 1.38 12.19 5.33
C VAL A 270 2.39 11.26 5.98
N LEU A 271 1.94 10.06 6.35
CA LEU A 271 2.80 9.05 6.95
C LEU A 271 2.92 7.90 5.97
N ASP A 272 4.15 7.38 5.84
CA ASP A 272 4.43 6.17 5.07
C ASP A 272 4.09 6.31 3.56
N ALA A 273 4.42 7.47 3.00
CA ALA A 273 4.25 7.71 1.58
C ALA A 273 5.36 8.61 1.03
N THR A 274 5.93 8.20 -0.10
CA THR A 274 7.06 8.90 -0.74
C THR A 274 6.65 10.20 -1.43
N SER A 275 5.51 10.17 -2.12
CA SER A 275 5.12 11.21 -3.07
C SER A 275 3.61 11.42 -3.10
N PRO A 276 3.14 12.60 -3.53
CA PRO A 276 1.74 12.82 -3.85
C PRO A 276 1.17 11.80 -4.84
N GLU A 277 2.00 11.35 -5.78
CA GLU A 277 1.57 10.58 -6.94
C GLU A 277 1.12 9.15 -6.60
N ILE A 278 1.42 8.64 -5.40
CA ILE A 278 0.90 7.36 -4.87
C ILE A 278 -0.32 7.54 -3.96
N MET A 279 -0.85 8.77 -3.86
CA MET A 279 -2.10 9.14 -3.19
C MET A 279 -3.03 9.76 -4.24
N THR A 280 -3.74 8.92 -5.01
CA THR A 280 -4.39 9.31 -6.28
C THR A 280 -5.30 10.52 -6.12
N ASP A 281 -6.20 10.55 -5.13
CA ASP A 281 -7.10 11.68 -4.94
C ASP A 281 -6.35 12.94 -4.45
N PHE A 282 -5.30 12.77 -3.65
CA PHE A 282 -4.48 13.90 -3.19
C PHE A 282 -3.72 14.55 -4.35
N ALA A 283 -3.04 13.75 -5.18
CA ALA A 283 -2.35 14.25 -6.37
C ALA A 283 -3.32 14.98 -7.31
N TYR A 284 -4.52 14.44 -7.48
CA TYR A 284 -5.55 15.06 -8.30
C TYR A 284 -5.99 16.42 -7.73
N LEU A 285 -6.20 16.52 -6.42
CA LEU A 285 -6.54 17.76 -5.74
C LEU A 285 -5.41 18.81 -5.84
N LEU A 286 -4.16 18.42 -5.60
CA LEU A 286 -2.99 19.30 -5.72
C LEU A 286 -2.80 19.84 -7.15
N LYS A 287 -3.07 19.02 -8.18
CA LYS A 287 -3.01 19.47 -9.58
C LYS A 287 -4.05 20.55 -9.89
N ARG A 288 -5.23 20.47 -9.26
CA ARG A 288 -6.37 21.34 -9.56
C ARG A 288 -6.51 22.57 -8.66
N SER A 289 -5.85 22.60 -7.50
CA SER A 289 -6.01 23.69 -6.54
C SER A 289 -4.65 24.28 -6.17
N GLU A 290 -4.43 25.55 -6.57
CA GLU A 290 -3.24 26.30 -6.15
C GLU A 290 -3.22 26.48 -4.63
N LYS A 291 -4.38 26.75 -4.03
CA LYS A 291 -4.54 26.89 -2.58
C LYS A 291 -4.11 25.63 -1.83
N LEU A 292 -4.41 24.43 -2.36
CA LEU A 292 -3.94 23.18 -1.74
C LEU A 292 -2.43 22.98 -1.88
N ARG A 293 -1.82 23.45 -2.98
CA ARG A 293 -0.36 23.41 -3.17
C ARG A 293 0.40 24.32 -2.22
N GLU A 294 -0.28 25.20 -1.50
CA GLU A 294 0.30 26.08 -0.48
C GLU A 294 0.06 25.56 0.95
N LYS A 295 -0.74 24.50 1.13
CA LYS A 295 -1.09 23.96 2.45
C LYS A 295 0.09 23.30 3.14
N ARG A 296 0.33 23.58 4.41
CA ARG A 296 1.42 22.94 5.13
C ARG A 296 1.25 21.41 5.14
N ILE A 297 2.32 20.71 4.74
CA ILE A 297 2.36 19.25 4.76
C ILE A 297 3.43 18.82 5.76
N LEU A 298 3.08 17.97 6.73
CA LEU A 298 4.02 17.27 7.58
C LEU A 298 4.17 15.84 7.09
N PHE A 299 5.39 15.36 6.85
CA PHE A 299 5.59 13.96 6.48
C PHE A 299 6.63 13.22 7.33
N VAL A 300 6.40 11.92 7.51
CA VAL A 300 7.37 10.97 8.08
C VAL A 300 7.31 9.70 7.25
N ASP A 301 8.48 9.27 6.77
CA ASP A 301 8.58 8.14 5.86
C ASP A 301 9.87 7.37 6.10
N HIS A 302 9.89 6.08 5.76
CA HIS A 302 11.09 5.25 5.79
C HIS A 302 11.56 4.88 4.36
N HIS A 303 10.75 5.12 3.32
CA HIS A 303 11.05 4.69 1.96
C HIS A 303 12.24 5.45 1.36
N ARG A 304 12.89 4.88 0.33
CA ARG A 304 13.94 5.58 -0.43
C ARG A 304 13.34 6.76 -1.22
N ARG A 305 14.09 7.86 -1.28
CA ARG A 305 13.77 9.03 -2.12
C ARG A 305 13.65 8.63 -3.59
N GLY A 306 12.59 9.07 -4.25
CA GLY A 306 12.35 8.92 -5.68
C GLY A 306 12.82 10.14 -6.48
N GLN A 307 12.26 10.30 -7.69
CA GLN A 307 12.52 11.46 -8.56
C GLN A 307 11.62 12.67 -8.27
N SER A 308 10.51 12.45 -7.56
CA SER A 308 9.54 13.47 -7.17
C SER A 308 8.92 13.01 -5.86
N ASP A 309 9.26 13.66 -4.76
CA ASP A 309 8.81 13.30 -3.42
C ASP A 309 8.02 14.43 -2.76
N LEU A 310 7.41 14.13 -1.61
CA LEU A 310 6.74 15.14 -0.79
C LEU A 310 7.67 16.28 -0.42
N GLU A 311 8.94 15.97 -0.13
CA GLU A 311 9.98 16.93 0.27
C GLU A 311 10.33 17.96 -0.83
N ASP A 312 9.97 17.67 -2.09
CA ASP A 312 10.15 18.62 -3.19
C ASP A 312 9.04 19.67 -3.24
N LEU A 313 7.97 19.51 -2.45
CA LEU A 313 6.92 20.52 -2.32
C LEU A 313 7.39 21.64 -1.38
N PRO A 314 7.25 22.93 -1.79
CA PRO A 314 7.84 24.08 -1.07
C PRO A 314 7.26 24.33 0.33
N ASN A 315 6.11 23.74 0.60
CA ASN A 315 5.27 23.83 1.80
C ASN A 315 5.31 22.55 2.64
N SER A 316 6.15 21.58 2.26
CA SER A 316 6.37 20.35 3.03
C SER A 316 7.46 20.54 4.08
N VAL A 317 7.25 19.94 5.24
CA VAL A 317 8.24 19.75 6.28
C VAL A 317 8.17 18.28 6.69
N GLY A 318 9.31 17.63 6.88
CA GLY A 318 9.29 16.21 7.21
C GLY A 318 10.67 15.62 7.34
N VAL A 319 10.69 14.36 7.68
CA VAL A 319 11.91 13.55 7.79
C VAL A 319 11.70 12.21 7.12
N ARG A 320 12.77 11.73 6.48
CA ARG A 320 12.83 10.42 5.86
C ARG A 320 13.99 9.65 6.44
N TYR A 321 13.72 8.49 7.04
CA TYR A 321 14.75 7.62 7.58
C TYR A 321 14.93 6.42 6.68
N SER A 322 15.87 6.50 5.74
CA SER A 322 16.23 5.35 4.89
C SER A 322 16.78 4.17 5.69
N GLY A 323 17.23 4.38 6.93
CA GLY A 323 17.61 3.33 7.87
C GLY A 323 16.47 2.83 8.75
N GLY A 324 15.30 3.49 8.71
CA GLY A 324 14.09 3.00 9.37
C GLY A 324 13.51 1.82 8.59
N GLN A 325 13.04 0.79 9.31
CA GLN A 325 12.47 -0.41 8.68
C GLN A 325 10.94 -0.40 8.62
N ALA A 326 10.28 0.56 9.28
CA ALA A 326 8.83 0.75 9.25
C ALA A 326 8.48 2.15 9.79
N THR A 327 7.50 2.83 9.21
CA THR A 327 6.99 4.11 9.69
C THR A 327 6.32 3.96 11.05
N SER A 328 5.62 2.84 11.31
CA SER A 328 5.04 2.55 12.63
C SER A 328 6.11 2.46 13.72
N ALA A 329 7.28 1.89 13.42
CA ALA A 329 8.38 1.84 14.38
C ALA A 329 8.90 3.25 14.72
N ILE A 330 9.08 4.11 13.69
CA ILE A 330 9.47 5.51 13.88
C ILE A 330 8.44 6.24 14.75
N MET A 331 7.15 6.10 14.45
CA MET A 331 6.07 6.76 15.18
C MET A 331 5.94 6.26 16.62
N LEU A 332 6.19 4.98 16.90
CA LEU A 332 6.22 4.47 18.28
C LEU A 332 7.32 5.11 19.12
N HIS A 333 8.50 5.30 18.54
CA HIS A 333 9.61 5.99 19.21
C HIS A 333 9.30 7.47 19.43
N VAL A 334 8.73 8.15 18.43
CA VAL A 334 8.24 9.53 18.58
C VAL A 334 7.27 9.63 19.76
N MET A 335 6.24 8.78 19.80
CA MET A 335 5.25 8.76 20.89
C MET A 335 5.93 8.57 22.26
N ARG A 336 6.86 7.62 22.37
CA ARG A 336 7.57 7.34 23.63
C ARG A 336 8.51 8.47 24.04
N ASN A 337 9.16 9.14 23.10
CA ASN A 337 10.00 10.30 23.38
C ASN A 337 9.17 11.49 23.90
N LEU A 338 7.90 11.60 23.50
CA LEU A 338 6.94 12.58 24.02
C LEU A 338 6.41 12.21 25.43
N GLY A 339 6.85 11.09 26.01
CA GLY A 339 6.42 10.61 27.32
C GLY A 339 5.04 9.94 27.30
N LEU A 340 4.52 9.61 26.11
CA LEU A 340 3.25 8.90 25.95
C LEU A 340 3.48 7.38 25.95
N ASP A 341 2.45 6.63 26.35
CA ASP A 341 2.51 5.19 26.49
C ASP A 341 1.15 4.57 26.13
N LEU A 342 1.14 3.58 25.24
CA LEU A 342 -0.10 2.92 24.82
C LEU A 342 -0.74 2.15 25.99
N ARG A 343 0.03 1.75 27.00
CA ARG A 343 -0.49 1.03 28.18
C ARG A 343 -1.48 1.86 28.98
N THR A 344 -1.40 3.19 28.93
CA THR A 344 -2.33 4.07 29.66
C THR A 344 -3.71 4.13 29.00
N ALA A 345 -3.80 3.80 27.71
CA ALA A 345 -5.03 3.86 26.91
C ALA A 345 -5.89 2.58 26.97
N GLY A 346 -5.52 1.61 27.81
CA GLY A 346 -6.27 0.37 27.99
C GLY A 346 -6.48 -0.43 26.69
N GLU A 347 -7.73 -0.79 26.40
CA GLU A 347 -8.07 -1.62 25.24
C GLU A 347 -7.79 -0.92 23.90
N GLU A 348 -7.90 0.41 23.83
CA GLU A 348 -7.57 1.16 22.62
C GLU A 348 -6.07 1.10 22.33
N GLY A 349 -5.25 1.30 23.36
CA GLY A 349 -3.79 1.15 23.25
C GLY A 349 -3.36 -0.27 22.88
N PHE A 350 -4.03 -1.30 23.44
CA PHE A 350 -3.80 -2.69 23.06
C PHE A 350 -4.11 -2.93 21.57
N ARG A 351 -5.23 -2.39 21.07
CA ARG A 351 -5.60 -2.56 19.65
C ARG A 351 -4.63 -1.85 18.72
N LEU A 352 -4.21 -0.63 19.06
CA LEU A 352 -3.18 0.08 18.30
C LEU A 352 -1.86 -0.67 18.29
N ALA A 353 -1.47 -1.30 19.41
CA ALA A 353 -0.28 -2.14 19.47
C ALA A 353 -0.37 -3.35 18.51
N VAL A 354 -1.55 -3.97 18.33
CA VAL A 354 -1.75 -5.05 17.35
C VAL A 354 -1.52 -4.53 15.93
N VAL A 355 -2.09 -3.37 15.58
CA VAL A 355 -1.94 -2.77 14.24
C VAL A 355 -0.48 -2.42 13.98
N ALA A 356 0.16 -1.70 14.90
CA ALA A 356 1.56 -1.30 14.76
C ALA A 356 2.51 -2.51 14.68
N ARG A 357 2.25 -3.58 15.44
CA ARG A 357 3.05 -4.82 15.37
C ARG A 357 2.96 -5.47 13.99
N LEU A 358 1.76 -5.56 13.43
CA LEU A 358 1.57 -6.08 12.07
C LEU A 358 2.12 -5.14 11.00
N GLY A 359 2.11 -3.83 11.23
CA GLY A 359 2.77 -2.84 10.38
C GLY A 359 4.25 -3.13 10.22
N ILE A 360 4.95 -3.16 11.36
CA ILE A 360 6.38 -3.46 11.38
C ILE A 360 6.67 -4.83 10.77
N GLU A 361 5.89 -5.87 11.08
CA GLU A 361 6.12 -7.20 10.52
C GLU A 361 5.87 -7.28 9.00
N THR A 362 4.88 -6.56 8.48
CA THR A 362 4.57 -6.55 7.04
C THR A 362 5.74 -6.01 6.24
N ASP A 363 6.38 -4.98 6.79
CA ASP A 363 7.53 -4.31 6.21
C ASP A 363 8.85 -5.07 6.36
N LEU A 364 8.89 -6.03 7.29
CA LEU A 364 10.01 -6.93 7.52
C LEU A 364 9.84 -8.28 6.79
N ILE A 365 8.81 -8.45 5.96
CA ILE A 365 8.64 -9.68 5.16
C ILE A 365 9.87 -9.88 4.27
N GLY A 366 10.54 -11.02 4.44
CA GLY A 366 11.74 -11.38 3.67
C GLY A 366 13.05 -10.79 4.21
N VAL A 367 13.00 -10.01 5.29
CA VAL A 367 14.19 -9.49 6.00
C VAL A 367 14.65 -10.54 7.01
N ASN A 368 15.95 -10.81 7.07
CA ASN A 368 16.50 -11.69 8.09
C ASN A 368 16.37 -11.00 9.47
N PRO A 369 15.86 -11.67 10.53
CA PRO A 369 15.84 -11.12 11.88
C PRO A 369 17.18 -10.58 12.38
N GLU A 370 18.32 -11.14 11.92
CA GLU A 370 19.66 -10.62 12.22
C GLU A 370 19.92 -9.23 11.61
N GLY A 371 19.20 -8.87 10.55
CA GLY A 371 19.22 -7.57 9.89
C GLY A 371 18.27 -6.54 10.49
N TYR A 372 17.57 -6.85 11.60
CA TYR A 372 16.72 -5.88 12.27
C TYR A 372 17.56 -4.81 12.97
N THR A 373 17.19 -3.54 12.80
CA THR A 373 17.88 -2.45 13.51
C THR A 373 17.54 -2.47 15.00
N ASP A 374 18.42 -1.93 15.84
CA ASP A 374 18.16 -1.79 17.28
C ASP A 374 16.86 -1.03 17.55
N SER A 375 16.54 -0.03 16.73
CA SER A 375 15.29 0.74 16.82
C SER A 375 14.06 -0.13 16.55
N THR A 376 14.14 -1.03 15.56
CA THR A 376 13.08 -1.98 15.24
C THR A 376 12.92 -3.00 16.36
N ILE A 377 14.03 -3.59 16.84
CA ILE A 377 14.02 -4.58 17.92
C ILE A 377 13.40 -3.97 19.19
N ASP A 378 13.77 -2.73 19.53
CA ASP A 378 13.20 -2.04 20.69
C ASP A 378 11.70 -1.75 20.54
N ALA A 379 11.25 -1.32 19.34
CA ALA A 379 9.84 -1.12 19.05
C ALA A 379 9.04 -2.42 19.16
N LEU A 380 9.55 -3.52 18.59
CA LEU A 380 8.92 -4.85 18.66
C LEU A 380 8.83 -5.35 20.10
N ARG A 381 9.89 -5.20 20.88
CA ARG A 381 9.90 -5.56 22.31
C ARG A 381 8.84 -4.79 23.10
N TYR A 382 8.77 -3.47 22.91
CA TYR A 382 7.77 -2.64 23.57
C TYR A 382 6.34 -3.09 23.22
N LEU A 383 6.06 -3.43 21.95
CA LEU A 383 4.76 -3.94 21.55
C LEU A 383 4.47 -5.31 22.16
N ASP A 384 5.45 -6.21 22.17
CA ASP A 384 5.29 -7.56 22.73
C ASP A 384 4.98 -7.52 24.25
N GLU A 385 5.53 -6.54 25.00
CA GLU A 385 5.17 -6.29 26.40
C GLU A 385 3.69 -5.92 26.59
N ILE A 386 3.11 -5.13 25.67
CA ILE A 386 1.69 -4.73 25.72
C ILE A 386 0.79 -5.90 25.31
N LEU A 387 1.20 -6.61 24.26
CA LEU A 387 0.41 -7.62 23.61
C LEU A 387 0.31 -8.89 24.45
N GLY A 388 1.43 -9.35 25.01
CA GLY A 388 1.54 -10.61 25.72
C GLY A 388 0.95 -11.79 24.94
N GLU A 389 0.54 -12.83 25.65
CA GLU A 389 -0.01 -14.04 25.05
C GLU A 389 -1.32 -13.77 24.27
N ARG A 390 -2.17 -12.87 24.78
CA ARG A 390 -3.45 -12.50 24.14
C ARG A 390 -3.20 -11.91 22.74
N GLY A 391 -2.29 -10.95 22.65
CA GLY A 391 -1.96 -10.30 21.40
C GLY A 391 -1.32 -11.27 20.41
N HIS A 392 -0.38 -12.12 20.85
CA HIS A 392 0.21 -13.13 19.96
C HIS A 392 -0.82 -14.11 19.37
N LYS A 393 -1.80 -14.58 20.16
CA LYS A 393 -2.91 -15.40 19.64
C LYS A 393 -3.76 -14.66 18.60
N ILE A 394 -3.93 -13.34 18.74
CA ILE A 394 -4.64 -12.51 17.76
C ILE A 394 -3.81 -12.38 16.48
N LEU A 395 -2.51 -12.10 16.60
CA LEU A 395 -1.59 -11.99 15.47
C LEU A 395 -1.56 -13.29 14.65
N GLU A 396 -1.48 -14.45 15.31
CA GLU A 396 -1.56 -15.76 14.65
C GLU A 396 -2.86 -15.94 13.87
N LYS A 397 -4.00 -15.58 14.46
CA LYS A 397 -5.31 -15.65 13.77
C LYS A 397 -5.36 -14.73 12.56
N LEU A 398 -4.82 -13.51 12.67
CA LEU A 398 -4.77 -12.54 11.57
C LEU A 398 -3.90 -13.05 10.41
N ARG A 399 -2.73 -13.63 10.72
CA ARG A 399 -1.84 -14.26 9.72
C ARG A 399 -2.46 -15.50 9.08
N ALA A 400 -3.31 -16.23 9.80
CA ALA A 400 -3.99 -17.42 9.32
C ALA A 400 -5.25 -17.13 8.47
N ILE A 401 -5.63 -15.86 8.28
CA ILE A 401 -6.79 -15.51 7.43
C ILE A 401 -6.52 -16.00 6.01
N ARG A 402 -7.37 -16.92 5.56
CA ARG A 402 -7.29 -17.47 4.19
C ARG A 402 -7.70 -16.43 3.17
N HIS A 403 -6.98 -16.40 2.06
CA HIS A 403 -7.32 -15.57 0.91
C HIS A 403 -8.46 -16.21 0.10
N PRO A 404 -9.17 -15.42 -0.72
CA PRO A 404 -10.19 -15.95 -1.64
C PRO A 404 -9.64 -17.05 -2.55
N LEU A 405 -10.44 -18.07 -2.86
CA LEU A 405 -10.05 -19.17 -3.75
C LEU A 405 -9.61 -18.70 -5.14
N SER A 406 -10.14 -17.57 -5.63
CA SER A 406 -9.73 -16.96 -6.89
C SER A 406 -8.25 -16.54 -6.89
N TRP A 407 -7.70 -16.14 -5.75
CA TRP A 407 -6.28 -15.79 -5.62
C TRP A 407 -5.40 -17.02 -5.79
N TYR A 408 -5.75 -18.13 -5.13
CA TYR A 408 -5.05 -19.41 -5.28
C TYR A 408 -5.17 -19.99 -6.69
N ARG A 409 -6.30 -19.77 -7.37
CA ARG A 409 -6.45 -20.14 -8.78
C ARG A 409 -5.44 -19.39 -9.66
N LYS A 410 -5.34 -18.06 -9.51
CA LYS A 410 -4.34 -17.24 -10.22
C LYS A 410 -2.90 -17.65 -9.93
N LEU A 411 -2.61 -18.00 -8.67
CA LEU A 411 -1.31 -18.58 -8.30
C LEU A 411 -1.05 -19.92 -9.01
N GLY A 412 -2.03 -20.82 -9.05
CA GLY A 412 -1.89 -22.10 -9.74
C GLY A 412 -1.67 -21.95 -11.24
N GLU A 413 -2.37 -21.00 -11.87
CA GLU A 413 -2.16 -20.63 -13.27
C GLU A 413 -0.74 -20.08 -13.51
N ALA A 414 -0.21 -19.24 -12.62
CA ALA A 414 1.17 -18.75 -12.70
C ALA A 414 2.21 -19.87 -12.49
N LEU A 415 2.01 -20.73 -11.50
CA LEU A 415 2.92 -21.86 -11.24
C LEU A 415 2.94 -22.88 -12.38
N ALA A 416 1.85 -22.99 -13.16
CA ALA A 416 1.82 -23.85 -14.34
C ALA A 416 2.73 -23.36 -15.48
N LEU A 417 3.25 -22.13 -15.40
CA LEU A 417 4.13 -21.51 -16.40
C LEU A 417 5.60 -21.48 -15.96
N VAL A 418 5.96 -22.17 -14.85
CA VAL A 418 7.33 -22.15 -14.30
C VAL A 418 8.40 -22.51 -15.33
N ASP A 419 8.14 -23.47 -16.20
CA ASP A 419 9.08 -23.91 -17.25
C ASP A 419 9.24 -22.90 -18.40
N GLN A 420 8.41 -21.84 -18.43
CA GLN A 420 8.45 -20.78 -19.44
C GLN A 420 9.15 -19.51 -18.93
N TYR A 421 9.37 -19.38 -17.62
CA TYR A 421 10.10 -18.25 -17.06
C TYR A 421 11.61 -18.37 -17.30
N ASP A 422 12.32 -17.26 -17.15
CA ASP A 422 13.77 -17.32 -16.97
C ASP A 422 14.09 -18.06 -15.65
N THR A 423 15.23 -18.76 -15.66
CA THR A 423 15.71 -19.54 -14.52
C THR A 423 15.97 -18.72 -13.25
N THR A 424 16.15 -17.40 -13.38
CA THR A 424 16.42 -16.48 -12.27
C THR A 424 15.33 -15.44 -12.07
N VAL A 425 14.62 -15.05 -13.13
CA VAL A 425 13.59 -14.00 -13.09
C VAL A 425 12.24 -14.54 -13.57
N ALA A 426 11.25 -14.60 -12.67
CA ALA A 426 9.86 -14.85 -13.04
C ALA A 426 9.12 -13.54 -13.27
N VAL A 427 8.51 -13.37 -14.45
CA VAL A 427 7.62 -12.24 -14.75
C VAL A 427 6.29 -12.76 -15.27
N VAL A 428 5.20 -12.36 -14.61
CA VAL A 428 3.85 -12.78 -15.00
C VAL A 428 2.83 -11.65 -14.96
N GLY A 429 2.09 -11.53 -16.06
CA GLY A 429 0.90 -10.70 -16.16
C GLY A 429 -0.36 -11.50 -15.83
N LEU A 430 -1.15 -11.09 -14.82
CA LEU A 430 -2.31 -11.85 -14.35
C LEU A 430 -3.59 -11.66 -15.18
N GLY A 431 -3.61 -10.68 -16.08
CA GLY A 431 -4.81 -10.28 -16.81
C GLY A 431 -5.55 -9.10 -16.19
N VAL A 432 -6.86 -9.04 -16.44
CA VAL A 432 -7.75 -8.07 -15.80
C VAL A 432 -8.39 -8.70 -14.57
N ILE A 433 -8.23 -8.05 -13.43
CA ILE A 433 -8.72 -8.51 -12.12
C ILE A 433 -9.47 -7.38 -11.41
N ASN A 434 -10.24 -7.73 -10.37
CA ASN A 434 -11.03 -6.79 -9.58
C ASN A 434 -10.56 -6.68 -8.12
N ASP A 435 -9.37 -7.19 -7.82
CA ASP A 435 -8.82 -7.24 -6.48
C ASP A 435 -7.30 -7.02 -6.50
N THR A 436 -6.86 -5.83 -6.07
CA THR A 436 -5.44 -5.44 -6.06
C THR A 436 -4.56 -6.38 -5.23
N GLY A 437 -5.14 -7.07 -4.24
CA GLY A 437 -4.37 -7.93 -3.33
C GLY A 437 -3.84 -9.21 -3.98
N ILE A 438 -4.39 -9.62 -5.12
CA ILE A 438 -3.91 -10.80 -5.85
C ILE A 438 -2.46 -10.59 -6.31
N VAL A 439 -2.10 -9.39 -6.75
CA VAL A 439 -0.78 -9.07 -7.32
C VAL A 439 0.35 -9.33 -6.30
N PRO A 440 0.37 -8.69 -5.11
CA PRO A 440 1.38 -8.97 -4.09
C PRO A 440 1.27 -10.38 -3.50
N PHE A 441 0.06 -10.98 -3.43
CA PHE A 441 -0.09 -12.36 -2.99
C PHE A 441 0.63 -13.35 -3.93
N VAL A 442 0.41 -13.24 -5.24
CA VAL A 442 1.07 -14.10 -6.23
C VAL A 442 2.57 -13.82 -6.26
N ALA A 443 3.00 -12.57 -6.14
CA ALA A 443 4.43 -12.23 -6.11
C ALA A 443 5.16 -12.88 -4.92
N ASN A 444 4.59 -12.78 -3.71
CA ASN A 444 5.13 -13.43 -2.52
C ASN A 444 5.20 -14.95 -2.70
N ARG A 445 4.10 -15.57 -3.15
CA ARG A 445 4.02 -17.04 -3.27
C ARG A 445 4.89 -17.62 -4.39
N LEU A 446 5.05 -16.92 -5.50
CA LEU A 446 5.99 -17.33 -6.55
C LEU A 446 7.43 -17.28 -6.05
N MET A 447 7.79 -16.26 -5.26
CA MET A 447 9.12 -16.15 -4.67
C MET A 447 9.38 -17.22 -3.60
N GLU A 448 8.36 -17.60 -2.82
CA GLU A 448 8.46 -18.65 -1.81
C GLU A 448 8.53 -20.08 -2.40
N LEU A 449 7.79 -20.34 -3.47
CA LEU A 449 7.61 -21.68 -4.04
C LEU A 449 8.53 -21.95 -5.24
N GLY A 450 8.97 -20.90 -5.94
CA GLY A 450 9.84 -20.99 -7.10
C GLY A 450 11.31 -20.88 -6.74
N ALA A 451 12.18 -21.34 -7.64
CA ALA A 451 13.63 -21.19 -7.52
C ALA A 451 14.12 -19.87 -8.16
N PHE A 452 13.35 -18.78 -8.01
CA PHE A 452 13.64 -17.49 -8.64
C PHE A 452 14.40 -16.58 -7.67
N LYS A 453 15.27 -15.74 -8.23
CA LYS A 453 15.89 -14.63 -7.52
C LYS A 453 15.05 -13.37 -7.57
N THR A 454 14.25 -13.21 -8.61
CA THR A 454 13.36 -12.06 -8.78
C THR A 454 12.01 -12.51 -9.31
N CYS A 455 10.93 -12.04 -8.70
CA CYS A 455 9.56 -12.21 -9.15
C CYS A 455 8.92 -10.84 -9.39
N ILE A 456 8.34 -10.63 -10.58
CA ILE A 456 7.56 -9.43 -10.92
C ILE A 456 6.18 -9.88 -11.39
N VAL A 457 5.15 -9.46 -10.65
CA VAL A 457 3.75 -9.75 -10.98
C VAL A 457 3.05 -8.43 -11.29
N PHE A 458 2.26 -8.39 -12.36
CA PHE A 458 1.44 -7.22 -12.68
C PHE A 458 0.08 -7.59 -13.23
N ALA A 459 -0.90 -6.70 -13.09
CA ALA A 459 -2.27 -6.92 -13.55
C ALA A 459 -2.95 -5.59 -13.86
N MET A 460 -3.95 -5.61 -14.73
CA MET A 460 -4.90 -4.51 -14.82
C MET A 460 -5.97 -4.72 -13.76
N VAL A 461 -6.13 -3.77 -12.84
CA VAL A 461 -7.09 -3.85 -11.75
C VAL A 461 -8.17 -2.81 -11.96
N TYR A 462 -9.42 -3.19 -11.77
CA TYR A 462 -10.53 -2.24 -11.74
C TYR A 462 -11.27 -2.33 -10.42
N GLU A 463 -11.84 -1.19 -9.99
CA GLU A 463 -12.75 -1.16 -8.85
C GLU A 463 -14.15 -0.76 -9.26
N THR A 464 -15.14 -1.39 -8.64
CA THR A 464 -16.55 -1.05 -8.79
C THR A 464 -17.17 -0.56 -7.49
N ILE A 465 -17.88 0.56 -7.54
CA ILE A 465 -18.82 1.01 -6.50
C ILE A 465 -20.19 1.17 -7.16
N GLU A 466 -21.24 0.64 -6.52
CA GLU A 466 -22.64 0.75 -7.00
C GLU A 466 -22.82 0.34 -8.47
N GLY A 467 -22.07 -0.67 -8.92
CA GLY A 467 -22.13 -1.18 -10.30
C GLY A 467 -21.41 -0.31 -11.34
N GLN A 468 -20.72 0.76 -10.94
CA GLN A 468 -19.90 1.60 -11.83
C GLN A 468 -18.42 1.35 -11.60
N ILE A 469 -17.63 1.31 -12.68
CA ILE A 469 -16.16 1.26 -12.58
C ILE A 469 -15.66 2.65 -12.24
N ILE A 470 -15.09 2.80 -11.05
CA ILE A 470 -14.60 4.08 -10.52
C ILE A 470 -13.10 4.26 -10.74
N SER A 471 -12.35 3.16 -10.88
CA SER A 471 -10.91 3.16 -11.11
C SER A 471 -10.52 2.03 -12.06
N VAL A 472 -9.47 2.28 -12.83
CA VAL A 472 -8.74 1.29 -13.63
C VAL A 472 -7.26 1.63 -13.45
N ASP A 473 -6.50 0.68 -12.95
CA ASP A 473 -5.08 0.83 -12.64
C ASP A 473 -4.28 -0.31 -13.27
N LEU A 474 -3.03 -0.04 -13.63
CA LEU A 474 -2.02 -1.09 -13.80
C LEU A 474 -1.29 -1.24 -12.48
N ASP A 475 -1.48 -2.39 -11.86
CA ASP A 475 -0.90 -2.76 -10.57
C ASP A 475 0.31 -3.67 -10.80
N ALA A 476 1.40 -3.44 -10.09
CA ALA A 476 2.54 -4.34 -10.05
C ALA A 476 3.13 -4.52 -8.64
N SER A 477 3.71 -5.69 -8.41
CA SER A 477 4.48 -6.02 -7.22
C SER A 477 5.72 -6.84 -7.58
N GLY A 478 6.87 -6.43 -7.04
CA GLY A 478 8.17 -7.04 -7.25
C GLY A 478 8.77 -7.54 -5.95
N ARG A 479 9.46 -8.68 -6.03
CA ARG A 479 10.16 -9.36 -4.94
C ARG A 479 11.50 -9.86 -5.42
N SER A 480 12.57 -9.72 -4.64
CA SER A 480 13.86 -10.29 -5.03
C SER A 480 14.72 -10.70 -3.85
N SER A 481 15.48 -11.79 -4.02
CA SER A 481 16.55 -12.18 -3.11
C SER A 481 17.73 -11.19 -3.17
N GLN A 482 18.66 -11.38 -2.25
CA GLN A 482 19.85 -10.54 -2.07
C GLN A 482 20.84 -10.62 -3.24
N ASP A 483 20.96 -11.81 -3.83
CA ASP A 483 21.96 -12.17 -4.84
C ASP A 483 21.48 -11.91 -6.28
N THR A 484 20.47 -11.05 -6.42
CA THR A 484 19.97 -10.57 -7.70
C THR A 484 20.75 -9.35 -8.17
N GLU A 485 20.87 -9.19 -9.49
CA GLU A 485 21.37 -7.95 -10.10
C GLU A 485 20.25 -6.93 -10.36
N VAL A 486 18.99 -7.33 -10.19
CA VAL A 486 17.81 -6.49 -10.47
C VAL A 486 17.49 -5.60 -9.27
N VAL A 487 17.77 -4.30 -9.39
CA VAL A 487 17.35 -3.30 -8.39
C VAL A 487 15.89 -2.94 -8.64
N LEU A 488 14.97 -3.62 -7.93
CA LEU A 488 13.53 -3.50 -8.16
C LEU A 488 12.97 -2.07 -8.05
N PRO A 489 13.35 -1.23 -7.06
CA PRO A 489 12.80 0.13 -6.99
C PRO A 489 13.15 0.97 -8.21
N ASP A 490 14.40 0.88 -8.67
CA ASP A 490 14.88 1.64 -9.84
C ASP A 490 14.17 1.13 -11.12
N LEU A 491 14.02 -0.19 -11.25
CA LEU A 491 13.26 -0.80 -12.35
C LEU A 491 11.79 -0.37 -12.33
N PHE A 492 11.14 -0.38 -11.16
CA PHE A 492 9.74 0.00 -11.02
C PHE A 492 9.54 1.48 -11.33
N HIS A 493 10.51 2.33 -10.98
CA HIS A 493 10.49 3.73 -11.34
C HIS A 493 10.45 3.95 -12.86
N ASP A 494 11.25 3.16 -13.59
CA ASP A 494 11.44 3.24 -15.03
C ASP A 494 10.29 2.63 -15.85
N VAL A 495 9.65 1.58 -15.34
CA VAL A 495 8.66 0.78 -16.09
C VAL A 495 7.23 1.26 -15.82
N PHE A 496 6.94 1.67 -14.59
CA PHE A 496 5.59 2.04 -14.17
C PHE A 496 5.49 3.56 -14.00
N PHE A 497 5.05 4.24 -15.06
CA PHE A 497 4.91 5.69 -15.11
C PHE A 497 3.63 6.10 -15.85
N VAL A 498 3.15 7.31 -15.56
CA VAL A 498 2.17 8.03 -16.38
C VAL A 498 2.93 8.99 -17.29
N THR A 499 2.47 9.16 -18.53
CA THR A 499 2.99 10.20 -19.44
C THR A 499 1.95 11.31 -19.52
N ASP A 500 2.36 12.53 -19.21
CA ASP A 500 1.49 13.70 -19.32
C ASP A 500 1.37 14.19 -20.79
N PRO A 501 0.46 15.14 -21.09
CA PRO A 501 0.29 15.66 -22.46
C PRO A 501 1.54 16.34 -23.04
N SER A 502 2.50 16.76 -22.21
CA SER A 502 3.79 17.32 -22.65
C SER A 502 4.84 16.26 -22.97
N GLY A 503 4.52 14.99 -22.74
CA GLY A 503 5.44 13.86 -22.91
C GLY A 503 6.32 13.59 -21.70
N ARG A 504 6.13 14.31 -20.57
CA ARG A 504 6.89 14.08 -19.34
C ARG A 504 6.38 12.81 -18.66
N LYS A 505 7.33 11.96 -18.25
CA LYS A 505 7.07 10.76 -17.47
C LYS A 505 7.06 11.09 -15.99
N THR A 506 6.01 10.69 -15.30
CA THR A 506 5.90 10.74 -13.85
C THR A 506 5.81 9.33 -13.32
N SER A 507 6.81 8.92 -12.55
CA SER A 507 6.87 7.58 -11.99
C SER A 507 5.74 7.32 -11.00
N LYS A 508 5.27 6.07 -10.99
CA LYS A 508 4.24 5.53 -10.08
C LYS A 508 4.71 4.25 -9.38
N GLY A 509 5.94 3.84 -9.63
CA GLY A 509 6.63 2.78 -8.92
C GLY A 509 7.45 3.35 -7.77
N GLY A 510 7.68 2.50 -6.77
CA GLY A 510 8.55 2.78 -5.64
C GLY A 510 8.84 1.50 -4.88
N GLY A 511 9.77 1.56 -3.94
CA GLY A 511 10.12 0.39 -3.15
C GLY A 511 11.33 0.59 -2.26
N ARG A 512 11.77 -0.51 -1.66
CA ARG A 512 12.93 -0.58 -0.78
C ARG A 512 14.05 -1.31 -1.51
N ALA A 513 15.21 -0.66 -1.62
CA ALA A 513 16.45 -1.29 -2.05
C ALA A 513 17.30 -1.53 -0.80
N ASN A 514 17.24 -2.73 -0.21
CA ASN A 514 18.04 -3.08 0.97
C ASN A 514 19.49 -3.45 0.63
N MET A 515 20.12 -2.71 -0.31
CA MET A 515 21.54 -2.90 -0.64
C MET A 515 22.46 -2.61 0.57
N LEU A 516 21.99 -1.91 1.59
CA LEU A 516 22.77 -1.55 2.78
C LEU A 516 22.82 -2.64 3.87
N MET A 517 21.97 -3.67 3.81
CA MET A 517 21.91 -4.70 4.86
C MET A 517 21.98 -6.13 4.32
N GLY A 518 22.25 -6.30 3.03
CA GLY A 518 22.32 -7.62 2.41
C GLY A 518 21.02 -8.38 2.59
N ASP A 519 19.85 -7.78 2.28
CA ASP A 519 18.52 -8.40 2.41
C ASP A 519 17.60 -8.16 1.20
N TYR A 520 16.52 -8.94 1.15
CA TYR A 520 15.46 -8.99 0.13
C TYR A 520 14.96 -7.59 -0.31
N SER A 521 14.77 -7.39 -1.61
CA SER A 521 14.24 -6.13 -2.16
C SER A 521 12.77 -6.28 -2.56
N GLY A 522 12.00 -5.22 -2.35
CA GLY A 522 10.58 -5.19 -2.62
C GLY A 522 10.17 -3.88 -3.29
N ALA A 523 9.33 -3.98 -4.31
CA ALA A 523 8.79 -2.82 -5.00
C ALA A 523 7.30 -3.01 -5.32
N GLY A 524 6.60 -1.89 -5.48
CA GLY A 524 5.19 -1.83 -5.83
C GLY A 524 4.93 -0.64 -6.76
N ALA A 525 3.92 -0.77 -7.61
CA ALA A 525 3.47 0.33 -8.46
C ALA A 525 1.96 0.30 -8.66
N SER A 526 1.34 1.49 -8.71
CA SER A 526 -0.05 1.66 -9.12
C SER A 526 -0.15 2.78 -10.14
N VAL A 527 -0.29 2.44 -11.42
CA VAL A 527 -0.41 3.42 -12.50
C VAL A 527 -1.89 3.62 -12.83
N PRO A 528 -2.48 4.80 -12.57
CA PRO A 528 -3.85 5.06 -12.99
C PRO A 528 -3.95 5.09 -14.52
N LEU A 529 -4.94 4.39 -15.07
CA LEU A 529 -5.20 4.29 -16.50
C LEU A 529 -6.42 5.15 -16.88
N ASP A 530 -6.25 6.48 -16.80
CA ASP A 530 -7.34 7.46 -16.90
C ASP A 530 -8.15 7.36 -18.20
N TYR A 531 -7.50 7.05 -19.33
CA TYR A 531 -8.21 6.82 -20.59
C TYR A 531 -9.24 5.69 -20.46
N TRP A 532 -8.83 4.54 -19.94
CA TRP A 532 -9.68 3.36 -19.77
C TRP A 532 -10.73 3.57 -18.69
N ARG A 533 -10.37 4.30 -17.62
CA ARG A 533 -11.30 4.73 -16.58
C ARG A 533 -12.45 5.57 -17.16
N HIS A 534 -12.11 6.62 -17.91
CA HIS A 534 -13.08 7.61 -18.41
C HIS A 534 -13.75 7.24 -19.73
N LEU A 535 -13.33 6.15 -20.39
CA LEU A 535 -13.99 5.66 -21.59
C LEU A 535 -15.48 5.36 -21.31
N GLY A 536 -16.37 6.01 -22.05
CA GLY A 536 -17.81 5.80 -21.94
C GLY A 536 -18.22 4.44 -22.50
N THR A 537 -18.97 3.66 -21.70
CA THR A 537 -19.54 2.36 -22.09
C THR A 537 -20.99 2.29 -21.66
N LYS A 538 -21.78 1.38 -22.25
CA LYS A 538 -23.20 1.19 -21.90
C LYS A 538 -23.37 0.54 -20.53
N SER A 539 -22.40 -0.26 -20.10
CA SER A 539 -22.38 -0.91 -18.79
C SER A 539 -20.95 -1.13 -18.27
N ALA A 540 -20.83 -1.45 -16.99
CA ALA A 540 -19.56 -1.90 -16.40
C ALA A 540 -19.07 -3.21 -17.03
N ASP A 541 -19.97 -4.16 -17.31
CA ASP A 541 -19.61 -5.43 -17.97
C ASP A 541 -19.02 -5.20 -19.36
N GLU A 542 -19.59 -4.28 -20.15
CA GLU A 542 -19.04 -3.91 -21.46
C GLU A 542 -17.64 -3.29 -21.29
N LYS A 543 -17.43 -2.47 -20.26
CA LYS A 543 -16.11 -1.92 -19.94
C LYS A 543 -15.12 -3.03 -19.59
N VAL A 544 -15.48 -3.98 -18.72
CA VAL A 544 -14.62 -5.11 -18.38
C VAL A 544 -14.24 -5.91 -19.63
N HIS A 545 -15.19 -6.18 -20.53
CA HIS A 545 -14.91 -6.85 -21.79
C HIS A 545 -13.93 -6.06 -22.68
N LEU A 546 -14.06 -4.73 -22.74
CA LEU A 546 -13.11 -3.87 -23.45
C LEU A 546 -11.73 -3.90 -22.78
N LEU A 547 -11.65 -3.93 -21.46
CA LEU A 547 -10.39 -4.04 -20.73
C LEU A 547 -9.66 -5.35 -21.11
N HIS A 548 -10.34 -6.49 -21.07
CA HIS A 548 -9.74 -7.78 -21.44
C HIS A 548 -9.31 -7.82 -22.92
N ARG A 549 -10.14 -7.29 -23.82
CA ARG A 549 -9.90 -7.43 -25.28
C ARG A 549 -8.89 -6.44 -25.84
N LEU A 550 -8.81 -5.24 -25.30
CA LEU A 550 -8.03 -4.14 -25.88
C LEU A 550 -6.98 -3.61 -24.90
N ALA A 551 -7.40 -3.28 -23.68
CA ALA A 551 -6.52 -2.61 -22.72
C ALA A 551 -5.41 -3.54 -22.21
N TRP A 552 -5.75 -4.77 -21.81
CA TRP A 552 -4.78 -5.74 -21.29
C TRP A 552 -3.71 -6.10 -22.32
N PRO A 553 -4.03 -6.51 -23.58
CA PRO A 553 -3.00 -6.79 -24.57
C PRO A 553 -2.04 -5.61 -24.80
N ALA A 554 -2.58 -4.39 -24.87
CA ALA A 554 -1.75 -3.20 -25.09
C ALA A 554 -0.79 -2.93 -23.91
N GLU A 555 -1.29 -2.95 -22.68
CA GLU A 555 -0.47 -2.72 -21.49
C GLU A 555 0.52 -3.87 -21.24
N PHE A 556 0.11 -5.11 -21.46
CA PHE A 556 0.98 -6.28 -21.32
C PHE A 556 2.19 -6.17 -22.27
N LEU A 557 1.95 -5.89 -23.56
CA LEU A 557 3.03 -5.74 -24.54
C LEU A 557 3.94 -4.55 -24.22
N ARG A 558 3.38 -3.43 -23.74
CA ARG A 558 4.16 -2.27 -23.28
C ARG A 558 5.09 -2.66 -22.14
N ILE A 559 4.57 -3.31 -21.10
CA ILE A 559 5.36 -3.72 -19.93
C ILE A 559 6.40 -4.78 -20.30
N ARG A 560 6.03 -5.76 -21.12
CA ARG A 560 6.96 -6.77 -21.65
C ARG A 560 8.13 -6.12 -22.39
N HIS A 561 7.86 -5.15 -23.27
CA HIS A 561 8.90 -4.40 -23.97
C HIS A 561 9.81 -3.62 -23.01
N LEU A 562 9.21 -2.90 -22.05
CA LEU A 562 9.97 -2.11 -21.09
C LEU A 562 10.86 -2.99 -20.19
N LEU A 563 10.34 -4.10 -19.66
CA LEU A 563 11.10 -5.02 -18.81
C LEU A 563 12.27 -5.66 -19.57
N THR A 564 12.04 -6.17 -20.79
CA THR A 564 13.12 -6.75 -21.61
C THR A 564 14.19 -5.73 -22.04
N SER A 565 13.81 -4.45 -22.18
CA SER A 565 14.78 -3.39 -22.44
C SER A 565 15.64 -3.00 -21.23
N ARG A 566 15.24 -3.41 -20.03
CA ARG A 566 15.86 -3.04 -18.75
C ARG A 566 16.52 -4.21 -18.02
N ILE A 567 16.12 -5.44 -18.32
CA ILE A 567 16.71 -6.66 -17.78
C ILE A 567 17.34 -7.41 -18.97
N PRO A 568 18.64 -7.19 -19.26
CA PRO A 568 19.26 -7.70 -20.49
C PRO A 568 19.21 -9.22 -20.67
N ALA A 569 19.15 -9.98 -19.58
CA ALA A 569 19.07 -11.44 -19.61
C ALA A 569 17.66 -11.96 -19.92
N LEU A 570 16.62 -11.15 -19.71
CA LEU A 570 15.22 -11.57 -19.82
C LEU A 570 14.74 -11.46 -21.26
N LYS A 571 14.36 -12.60 -21.86
CA LYS A 571 13.80 -12.64 -23.21
C LYS A 571 12.30 -12.29 -23.21
N PRO A 572 11.78 -11.71 -24.29
CA PRO A 572 10.36 -11.41 -24.41
C PRO A 572 9.44 -12.60 -24.12
N GLU A 573 9.76 -13.77 -24.65
CA GLU A 573 9.00 -15.02 -24.48
C GLU A 573 8.99 -15.55 -23.05
N GLU A 574 9.93 -15.12 -22.19
CA GLU A 574 10.01 -15.49 -20.78
C GLU A 574 9.12 -14.61 -19.88
N ILE A 575 8.46 -13.59 -20.46
CA ILE A 575 7.44 -12.79 -19.79
C ILE A 575 6.07 -13.35 -20.17
N CYS A 576 5.44 -14.05 -19.23
CA CYS A 576 4.21 -14.78 -19.50
C CYS A 576 2.95 -13.96 -19.17
N SER A 577 1.86 -14.22 -19.89
CA SER A 577 0.51 -13.70 -19.59
C SER A 577 -0.42 -14.87 -19.24
N LEU A 578 -1.18 -14.74 -18.16
CA LEU A 578 -2.24 -15.70 -17.82
C LEU A 578 -3.49 -15.53 -18.69
N GLU A 579 -3.63 -14.38 -19.35
CA GLU A 579 -4.72 -14.11 -20.27
C GLU A 579 -4.25 -14.06 -21.73
N PRO A 580 -5.10 -14.50 -22.68
CA PRO A 580 -4.87 -14.37 -24.10
C PRO A 580 -4.37 -12.98 -24.50
N THR A 581 -3.28 -12.94 -25.26
CA THR A 581 -2.76 -11.71 -25.86
C THR A 581 -2.68 -11.95 -27.37
N PRO A 582 -3.67 -11.51 -28.16
CA PRO A 582 -3.80 -11.90 -29.57
C PRO A 582 -2.55 -11.64 -30.43
N ALA A 583 -1.76 -10.62 -30.10
CA ALA A 583 -0.51 -10.32 -30.80
C ALA A 583 0.61 -11.35 -30.57
N LEU A 584 0.51 -12.17 -29.51
CA LEU A 584 1.46 -13.23 -29.18
C LEU A 584 1.02 -14.60 -29.71
N GLU A 585 -0.27 -14.79 -29.96
CA GLU A 585 -0.83 -16.06 -30.46
C GLU A 585 -0.52 -16.31 -31.96
N GLY A 586 0.07 -15.32 -32.64
CA GLY A 586 0.51 -15.41 -34.03
C GLY A 586 2.02 -15.38 -34.25
N LEU A 587 2.82 -15.44 -33.17
CA LEU A 587 4.28 -15.59 -33.16
C LEU A 587 4.64 -17.04 -32.79
#